data_AF-A0A2A2GZI5-F1
#
_entry.id   AF-A0A2A2GZI5-F1
#
_cell.length_a   1.000
_cell.length_b   1.000
_cell.length_c   1.000
_cell.angle_alpha   90.00
_cell.angle_beta   90.00
_cell.angle_gamma   90.00
#
_symmetry.space_group_name_H-M   'P 1'
#
loop_
_entity.id
_entity.type
_entity.pdbx_description
1 polymer ?
#
loop_
_entity_poly.entity_id
_entity_poly.type
_entity_poly.pdbx_seq_one_letter_code
_entity_poly.pdbx_strand_id
1 'polypeptide(L)'
;MKYSIEIPKAKIDENGFAKNRGWIKTYLSRNEPPYEYFGATMELVYKGVSVGQYSYIDAPEIPDNDEIAIVRSDDGKQWLYVPDHRGKTVFNTDNRASYTIDYIGEIKIGFTLLAPSTQFDKWDGKKWVTDNQAMKADQINTANQTKLQLIDEAESKITLLDRKVRLGMATNSEKTALRAWEMYSVKLNDIDTATAPDVDWPKKPE
;
A
#
# COMPACT_ATOMS: atom_id res chain seq x y z
N MET A 1 20.51 -63.11 -6.76
CA MET A 1 20.26 -63.07 -8.22
C MET A 1 21.23 -62.09 -8.86
N LYS A 2 21.70 -62.37 -10.08
CA LYS A 2 22.65 -61.51 -10.84
C LYS A 2 22.00 -60.23 -11.41
N TYR A 3 20.69 -60.24 -11.59
CA TYR A 3 19.91 -59.12 -12.14
C TYR A 3 18.76 -58.76 -11.20
N SER A 4 18.36 -57.50 -11.20
CA SER A 4 17.23 -56.97 -10.43
C SER A 4 16.56 -55.84 -11.22
N ILE A 5 15.24 -55.74 -11.08
CA ILE A 5 14.40 -54.64 -11.62
C ILE A 5 14.08 -53.58 -10.55
N GLU A 6 14.50 -53.81 -9.31
CA GLU A 6 14.26 -52.89 -8.20
C GLU A 6 15.11 -51.63 -8.34
N ILE A 7 14.49 -50.48 -8.09
CA ILE A 7 15.21 -49.21 -8.05
C ILE A 7 16.00 -49.17 -6.74
N PRO A 8 17.36 -49.12 -6.79
CA PRO A 8 18.16 -49.09 -5.57
C PRO A 8 17.90 -47.79 -4.83
N LYS A 9 17.60 -47.86 -3.52
CA LYS A 9 17.46 -46.71 -2.64
C LYS A 9 18.78 -46.41 -1.96
N ALA A 10 19.22 -45.15 -1.96
CA ALA A 10 20.41 -44.76 -1.22
C ALA A 10 20.12 -44.66 0.28
N LYS A 11 21.14 -44.92 1.10
CA LYS A 11 21.12 -44.71 2.56
C LYS A 11 22.24 -43.74 2.90
N ILE A 12 21.92 -42.65 3.60
CA ILE A 12 22.89 -41.66 4.06
C ILE A 12 23.36 -42.00 5.47
N ASP A 13 24.63 -41.78 5.78
CA ASP A 13 25.19 -41.92 7.12
C ASP A 13 25.09 -40.62 7.94
N GLU A 14 25.53 -40.68 9.19
CA GLU A 14 25.50 -39.53 10.12
C GLU A 14 26.42 -38.37 9.68
N ASN A 15 27.38 -38.62 8.79
CA ASN A 15 28.28 -37.62 8.24
C ASN A 15 27.76 -37.04 6.91
N GLY A 16 26.59 -37.46 6.44
CA GLY A 16 25.98 -36.96 5.21
C GLY A 16 26.41 -37.67 3.93
N PHE A 17 27.10 -38.81 4.01
CA PHE A 17 27.57 -39.57 2.84
C PHE A 17 26.71 -40.80 2.55
N ALA A 18 26.51 -41.10 1.26
CA ALA A 18 25.79 -42.31 0.86
C ALA A 18 26.60 -43.59 1.14
N LYS A 19 25.98 -44.57 1.81
CA LYS A 19 26.55 -45.91 2.07
C LYS A 19 26.54 -46.82 0.83
N ASN A 20 25.69 -46.51 -0.16
CA ASN A 20 25.52 -47.28 -1.40
C ASN A 20 25.05 -46.37 -2.55
N ARG A 21 25.21 -46.83 -3.80
CA ARG A 21 24.58 -46.19 -4.95
C ARG A 21 23.07 -46.38 -4.88
N GLY A 22 22.31 -45.33 -5.14
CA GLY A 22 20.86 -45.41 -5.24
C GLY A 22 20.19 -44.05 -5.39
N TRP A 23 18.88 -44.09 -5.59
CA TRP A 23 18.02 -42.92 -5.63
C TRP A 23 17.57 -42.54 -4.22
N ILE A 24 17.53 -41.25 -3.92
CA ILE A 24 17.01 -40.69 -2.67
C ILE A 24 16.10 -39.51 -3.00
N LYS A 25 15.02 -39.34 -2.22
CA LYS A 25 14.19 -38.14 -2.30
C LYS A 25 14.90 -37.01 -1.57
N THR A 26 15.03 -35.86 -2.22
CA THR A 26 15.60 -34.65 -1.64
C THR A 26 14.59 -33.51 -1.69
N TYR A 27 14.78 -32.53 -0.82
CA TYR A 27 13.98 -31.33 -0.67
C TYR A 27 14.86 -30.13 -0.97
N LEU A 28 14.42 -29.25 -1.87
CA LEU A 28 15.27 -28.23 -2.47
C LEU A 28 14.96 -26.86 -1.90
N SER A 29 16.00 -26.09 -1.58
CA SER A 29 15.89 -24.65 -1.32
C SER A 29 16.44 -23.83 -2.49
N ARG A 30 15.99 -22.59 -2.63
CA ARG A 30 16.66 -21.58 -3.47
C ARG A 30 18.14 -21.50 -3.08
N ASN A 31 18.97 -21.05 -4.00
CA ASN A 31 20.43 -20.90 -3.81
C ASN A 31 20.84 -19.52 -3.26
N GLU A 32 19.87 -18.71 -2.82
CA GLU A 32 20.08 -17.38 -2.25
C GLU A 32 19.15 -17.17 -1.05
N PRO A 33 19.58 -16.42 -0.01
CA PRO A 33 18.72 -16.06 1.11
C PRO A 33 17.41 -15.42 0.61
N PRO A 34 16.26 -15.81 1.17
CA PRO A 34 16.12 -16.57 2.40
C PRO A 34 16.19 -18.10 2.24
N TYR A 35 16.63 -18.66 1.11
CA TYR A 35 16.70 -20.11 0.87
C TYR A 35 15.31 -20.77 0.95
N GLU A 36 14.35 -20.18 0.25
CA GLU A 36 12.97 -20.67 0.18
C GLU A 36 12.88 -22.08 -0.39
N TYR A 37 12.12 -22.96 0.25
CA TYR A 37 11.80 -24.29 -0.26
C TYR A 37 10.97 -24.18 -1.54
N PHE A 38 11.33 -24.93 -2.59
CA PHE A 38 10.59 -24.89 -3.87
C PHE A 38 10.18 -26.26 -4.41
N GLY A 39 10.42 -27.34 -3.67
CA GLY A 39 9.90 -28.66 -4.02
C GLY A 39 10.82 -29.82 -3.68
N ALA A 40 10.33 -31.02 -3.95
CA ALA A 40 11.08 -32.25 -3.76
C ALA A 40 11.44 -32.89 -5.11
N THR A 41 12.58 -33.57 -5.17
CA THR A 41 13.05 -34.31 -6.35
C THR A 41 13.65 -35.66 -5.97
N MET A 42 14.03 -36.46 -6.96
CA MET A 42 14.82 -37.67 -6.77
C MET A 42 16.24 -37.44 -7.29
N GLU A 43 17.23 -37.73 -6.47
CA GLU A 43 18.66 -37.65 -6.82
C GLU A 43 19.30 -39.02 -6.83
N LEU A 44 20.12 -39.29 -7.84
CA LEU A 44 20.99 -40.45 -7.88
C LEU A 44 22.31 -40.12 -7.20
N VAL A 45 22.60 -40.75 -6.07
CA VAL A 45 23.87 -40.60 -5.35
C VAL A 45 24.71 -41.87 -5.45
N TYR A 46 26.03 -41.71 -5.44
CA TYR A 46 27.01 -42.79 -5.43
C TYR A 46 27.58 -42.96 -4.03
N LYS A 47 28.08 -44.17 -3.72
CA LYS A 47 28.72 -44.45 -2.43
C LYS A 47 29.84 -43.43 -2.16
N GLY A 48 29.84 -42.82 -0.98
CA GLY A 48 30.83 -41.82 -0.55
C GLY A 48 30.53 -40.39 -1.00
N VAL A 49 29.39 -40.14 -1.66
CA VAL A 49 28.97 -38.81 -2.13
C VAL A 49 27.75 -38.35 -1.31
N SER A 50 27.66 -37.05 -1.04
CA SER A 50 26.48 -36.41 -0.45
C SER A 50 25.40 -36.15 -1.49
N VAL A 51 24.23 -35.67 -1.04
CA VAL A 51 23.25 -35.03 -1.94
C VAL A 51 23.80 -33.71 -2.51
N GLY A 52 23.14 -33.17 -3.52
CA GLY A 52 23.49 -31.88 -4.12
C GLY A 52 23.49 -30.72 -3.10
N GLN A 53 24.20 -29.64 -3.44
CA GLN A 53 24.10 -28.41 -2.66
C GLN A 53 22.67 -27.87 -2.75
N TYR A 54 22.15 -27.33 -1.63
CA TYR A 54 20.76 -26.88 -1.50
C TYR A 54 19.71 -27.99 -1.62
N SER A 55 20.15 -29.25 -1.52
CA SER A 55 19.32 -30.44 -1.38
C SER A 55 19.42 -30.99 0.03
N TYR A 56 18.28 -31.30 0.63
CA TYR A 56 18.17 -31.79 2.00
C TYR A 56 17.44 -33.12 2.03
N ILE A 57 17.78 -33.95 3.02
CA ILE A 57 17.19 -35.29 3.17
C ILE A 57 16.08 -35.33 4.22
N ASP A 58 15.96 -34.28 5.02
CA ASP A 58 14.86 -34.04 5.93
C ASP A 58 13.74 -33.25 5.24
N ALA A 59 12.51 -33.76 5.34
CA ALA A 59 11.34 -33.13 4.78
C ALA A 59 10.92 -31.92 5.62
N PRO A 60 10.50 -30.80 5.02
CA PRO A 60 9.76 -29.79 5.75
C PRO A 60 8.34 -30.29 6.06
N GLU A 61 7.79 -29.87 7.19
CA GLU A 61 6.35 -29.85 7.41
C GLU A 61 5.71 -28.80 6.48
N ILE A 62 4.55 -29.11 5.91
CA ILE A 62 3.83 -28.20 5.00
C ILE A 62 2.77 -27.46 5.82
N PRO A 63 2.82 -26.12 5.91
CA PRO A 63 1.79 -25.33 6.57
C PRO A 63 0.41 -25.54 5.95
N ASP A 64 -0.64 -25.42 6.77
CA ASP A 64 -2.05 -25.54 6.34
C ASP A 64 -2.59 -24.27 5.65
N ASN A 65 -1.75 -23.25 5.45
CA ASN A 65 -2.11 -21.99 4.81
C ASN A 65 -0.91 -21.37 4.08
N ASP A 66 -1.21 -20.39 3.23
CA ASP A 66 -0.21 -19.69 2.39
C ASP A 66 0.41 -18.46 3.09
N GLU A 67 0.20 -18.27 4.40
CA GLU A 67 0.76 -17.15 5.17
C GLU A 67 2.13 -17.47 5.79
N ILE A 68 2.70 -18.63 5.46
CA ILE A 68 3.98 -19.10 5.99
C ILE A 68 4.85 -19.58 4.83
N ALA A 69 6.04 -19.00 4.72
CA ALA A 69 7.08 -19.49 3.82
C ALA A 69 7.98 -20.46 4.58
N ILE A 70 8.38 -21.52 3.88
CA ILE A 70 9.33 -22.51 4.37
C ILE A 70 10.71 -22.12 3.84
N VAL A 71 11.67 -21.94 4.73
CA VAL A 71 13.02 -21.51 4.37
C VAL A 71 14.07 -22.37 5.05
N ARG A 72 15.23 -22.59 4.42
CA ARG A 72 16.33 -23.29 5.09
C ARG A 72 17.10 -22.33 6.00
N SER A 73 17.50 -22.77 7.19
CA SER A 73 18.41 -22.02 8.06
C SER A 73 19.75 -21.73 7.36
N ASP A 74 20.40 -20.62 7.72
CA ASP A 74 21.69 -20.22 7.13
C ASP A 74 22.78 -21.29 7.32
N ASP A 75 22.73 -22.06 8.41
CA ASP A 75 23.65 -23.18 8.67
C ASP A 75 23.25 -24.49 7.97
N GLY A 76 22.13 -24.50 7.26
CA GLY A 76 21.64 -25.62 6.47
C GLY A 76 21.12 -26.81 7.28
N LYS A 77 20.90 -26.66 8.60
CA LYS A 77 20.56 -27.79 9.48
C LYS A 77 19.06 -28.02 9.69
N GLN A 78 18.22 -27.02 9.48
CA GLN A 78 16.78 -27.16 9.72
C GLN A 78 15.94 -26.27 8.80
N TRP A 79 14.68 -26.66 8.64
CA TRP A 79 13.64 -25.81 8.05
C TRP A 79 13.13 -24.81 9.08
N LEU A 80 12.93 -23.57 8.65
CA LEU A 80 12.33 -22.49 9.41
C LEU A 80 11.01 -22.09 8.75
N TYR A 81 10.09 -21.61 9.59
CA TYR A 81 8.73 -21.22 9.21
C TYR A 81 8.58 -19.75 9.52
N VAL A 82 8.57 -18.94 8.48
CA VAL A 82 8.59 -17.49 8.59
C VAL A 82 7.34 -16.90 7.96
N PRO A 83 6.84 -15.76 8.45
CA PRO A 83 5.66 -15.14 7.86
C PRO A 83 5.85 -14.88 6.37
N ASP A 84 4.82 -15.19 5.60
CA ASP A 84 4.69 -14.79 4.21
C ASP A 84 3.59 -13.74 4.10
N HIS A 85 4.01 -12.55 3.70
CA HIS A 85 3.12 -11.43 3.47
C HIS A 85 3.21 -10.96 2.02
N ARG A 86 3.89 -11.72 1.14
CA ARG A 86 4.03 -11.35 -0.28
C ARG A 86 2.67 -11.15 -0.92
N GLY A 87 2.58 -10.11 -1.75
CA GLY A 87 1.33 -9.69 -2.39
C GLY A 87 0.39 -8.88 -1.48
N LYS A 88 0.58 -8.85 -0.16
CA LYS A 88 -0.18 -7.96 0.73
C LYS A 88 0.31 -6.52 0.58
N THR A 89 -0.61 -5.56 0.70
CA THR A 89 -0.31 -4.14 0.72
C THR A 89 -0.02 -3.67 2.14
N VAL A 90 1.10 -2.97 2.32
CA VAL A 90 1.46 -2.26 3.55
C VAL A 90 1.56 -0.76 3.29
N PHE A 91 1.47 0.02 4.35
CA PHE A 91 1.55 1.48 4.33
C PHE A 91 2.74 1.93 5.17
N ASN A 92 3.54 2.83 4.61
CA ASN A 92 4.61 3.49 5.35
C ASN A 92 4.01 4.39 6.44
N THR A 93 4.43 4.21 7.68
CA THR A 93 3.86 4.89 8.86
C THR A 93 4.16 6.39 8.91
N ASP A 94 5.15 6.86 8.17
CA ASP A 94 5.58 8.27 8.18
C ASP A 94 4.85 9.09 7.12
N ASN A 95 4.62 8.51 5.94
CA ASN A 95 4.12 9.24 4.78
C ASN A 95 2.86 8.65 4.11
N ARG A 96 2.33 7.53 4.63
CA ARG A 96 1.13 6.82 4.14
C ARG A 96 1.29 6.15 2.77
N ALA A 97 2.47 6.19 2.15
CA ALA A 97 2.69 5.55 0.85
C ALA A 97 2.47 4.03 0.95
N SER A 98 1.73 3.48 -0.01
CA SER A 98 1.45 2.06 -0.09
C SER A 98 2.54 1.30 -0.84
N TYR A 99 2.86 0.09 -0.40
CA TYR A 99 3.81 -0.82 -1.02
C TYR A 99 3.25 -2.24 -1.01
N THR A 100 3.48 -2.99 -2.08
CA THR A 100 3.22 -4.43 -2.10
C THR A 100 4.45 -5.16 -1.62
N ILE A 101 4.29 -6.07 -0.65
CA ILE A 101 5.39 -6.87 -0.15
C ILE A 101 5.81 -7.87 -1.23
N ASP A 102 7.11 -7.94 -1.51
CA ASP A 102 7.76 -8.86 -2.44
C ASP A 102 8.83 -9.74 -1.77
N TYR A 103 8.95 -9.64 -0.44
CA TYR A 103 9.93 -10.37 0.37
C TYR A 103 9.26 -11.29 1.38
N ILE A 104 10.00 -12.31 1.82
CA ILE A 104 9.60 -13.24 2.87
C ILE A 104 10.06 -12.70 4.23
N GLY A 105 9.25 -12.91 5.27
CA GLY A 105 9.56 -12.60 6.65
C GLY A 105 8.66 -11.52 7.26
N GLU A 106 9.07 -11.06 8.44
CA GLU A 106 8.37 -10.03 9.21
C GLU A 106 8.22 -8.72 8.42
N ILE A 107 7.08 -8.06 8.60
CA ILE A 107 6.87 -6.72 8.05
C ILE A 107 7.93 -5.77 8.63
N LYS A 108 8.70 -5.13 7.75
CA LYS A 108 9.76 -4.20 8.14
C LYS A 108 9.22 -3.07 9.03
N ILE A 109 10.04 -2.65 10.00
CA ILE A 109 9.77 -1.47 10.84
C ILE A 109 9.48 -0.26 9.94
N GLY A 110 8.50 0.55 10.35
CA GLY A 110 8.02 1.69 9.57
C GLY A 110 6.89 1.34 8.58
N PHE A 111 6.39 0.11 8.60
CA PHE A 111 5.26 -0.33 7.79
C PHE A 111 4.15 -0.97 8.64
N THR A 112 2.92 -0.87 8.14
CA THR A 112 1.73 -1.48 8.75
C THR A 112 0.77 -2.01 7.69
N LEU A 113 0.03 -3.08 7.99
CA LEU A 113 -1.08 -3.55 7.14
C LEU A 113 -2.32 -2.68 7.26
N LEU A 114 -2.39 -1.83 8.29
CA LEU A 114 -3.53 -0.94 8.49
C LEU A 114 -3.48 0.17 7.45
N ALA A 115 -4.56 0.34 6.68
CA ALA A 115 -4.70 1.45 5.76
C ALA A 115 -5.07 2.74 6.50
N PRO A 116 -4.49 3.91 6.14
CA PRO A 116 -5.03 5.19 6.57
C PRO A 116 -6.42 5.37 5.98
N SER A 117 -7.33 5.89 6.78
CA SER A 117 -8.71 6.22 6.38
C SER A 117 -8.81 7.60 5.74
N THR A 118 -7.93 8.53 6.12
CA THR A 118 -7.90 9.90 5.58
C THR A 118 -6.50 10.33 5.15
N GLN A 119 -6.41 11.32 4.27
CA GLN A 119 -5.14 11.93 3.88
C GLN A 119 -4.44 12.70 5.02
N PHE A 120 -5.14 12.92 6.15
CA PHE A 120 -4.63 13.63 7.31
C PHE A 120 -4.20 12.68 8.43
N ASP A 121 -4.31 11.37 8.22
CA ASP A 121 -3.96 10.40 9.25
C ASP A 121 -2.47 10.40 9.57
N LYS A 122 -2.15 10.33 10.86
CA LYS A 122 -0.81 10.18 11.39
C LYS A 122 -0.72 8.90 12.21
N TRP A 123 0.41 8.22 12.11
CA TRP A 123 0.65 7.01 12.89
C TRP A 123 0.95 7.36 14.35
N ASP A 124 0.21 6.78 15.30
CA ASP A 124 0.41 7.00 16.75
C ASP A 124 1.36 5.98 17.41
N GLY A 125 1.96 5.10 16.60
CA GLY A 125 2.75 3.95 17.05
C GLY A 125 1.97 2.63 17.03
N LYS A 126 0.64 2.67 16.91
CA LYS A 126 -0.23 1.47 16.91
C LYS A 126 -1.32 1.50 15.84
N LYS A 127 -1.85 2.67 15.52
CA LYS A 127 -2.92 2.87 14.54
C LYS A 127 -2.83 4.25 13.89
N TRP A 128 -3.59 4.41 12.81
CA TRP A 128 -3.82 5.70 12.19
C TRP A 128 -4.79 6.53 13.04
N VAL A 129 -4.43 7.78 13.26
CA VAL A 129 -5.27 8.78 13.93
C VAL A 129 -5.34 10.03 13.04
N THR A 130 -6.56 10.45 12.70
CA THR A 130 -6.78 11.63 11.87
C THR A 130 -6.30 12.90 12.58
N ASP A 131 -5.44 13.65 11.90
CA ASP A 131 -5.08 14.99 12.35
C ASP A 131 -6.23 15.96 12.05
N ASN A 132 -7.13 16.10 13.01
CA ASN A 132 -8.31 16.98 12.90
C ASN A 132 -7.92 18.45 12.72
N GLN A 133 -6.76 18.88 13.20
CA GLN A 133 -6.30 20.27 13.01
C GLN A 133 -5.88 20.49 11.56
N ALA A 134 -5.09 19.57 11.00
CA ALA A 134 -4.69 19.62 9.59
C ALA A 134 -5.91 19.50 8.66
N MET A 135 -6.85 18.59 8.96
CA MET A 135 -8.08 18.43 8.20
C MET A 135 -8.94 19.71 8.22
N LYS A 136 -9.13 20.32 9.39
CA LYS A 136 -9.88 21.57 9.52
C LYS A 136 -9.20 22.72 8.78
N ALA A 137 -7.88 22.83 8.87
CA ALA A 137 -7.12 23.85 8.16
C ALA A 137 -7.27 23.72 6.63
N ASP A 138 -7.23 22.49 6.11
CA ASP A 138 -7.45 22.20 4.68
C ASP A 138 -8.88 22.55 4.22
N GLN A 139 -9.88 22.23 5.04
CA GLN A 139 -11.29 22.60 4.79
C GLN A 139 -11.46 24.13 4.73
N ILE A 140 -10.86 24.86 5.66
CA ILE A 140 -10.88 26.33 5.68
C ILE A 140 -10.17 26.90 4.44
N ASN A 141 -9.01 26.34 4.08
CA ASN A 141 -8.26 26.78 2.88
C ASN A 141 -9.06 26.56 1.60
N THR A 142 -9.73 25.41 1.48
CA THR A 142 -10.62 25.12 0.35
C THR A 142 -11.79 26.10 0.32
N ALA A 143 -12.45 26.36 1.45
CA ALA A 143 -13.51 27.35 1.54
C ALA A 143 -13.03 28.77 1.17
N ASN A 144 -11.83 29.17 1.58
CA ASN A 144 -11.21 30.44 1.17
C ASN A 144 -11.01 30.52 -0.34
N GLN A 145 -10.52 29.44 -0.97
CA GLN A 145 -10.36 29.39 -2.42
C GLN A 145 -11.71 29.50 -3.15
N THR A 146 -12.75 28.81 -2.65
CA THR A 146 -14.11 28.94 -3.18
C THR A 146 -14.65 30.37 -3.04
N LYS A 147 -14.46 31.01 -1.88
CA LYS A 147 -14.87 32.41 -1.66
C LYS A 147 -14.23 33.35 -2.68
N LEU A 148 -12.92 33.22 -2.91
CA LEU A 148 -12.20 34.02 -3.90
C LEU A 148 -12.73 33.80 -5.32
N GLN A 149 -12.94 32.55 -5.74
CA GLN A 149 -13.50 32.23 -7.05
C GLN A 149 -14.90 32.84 -7.26
N LEU A 150 -15.76 32.80 -6.24
CA LEU A 150 -17.10 33.36 -6.32
C LEU A 150 -17.09 34.89 -6.35
N ILE A 151 -16.17 35.53 -5.60
CA ILE A 151 -15.97 36.98 -5.64
C ILE A 151 -15.47 37.40 -7.03
N ASP A 152 -14.46 36.72 -7.57
CA ASP A 152 -13.91 37.02 -8.91
C ASP A 152 -14.99 36.91 -9.99
N GLU A 153 -15.85 35.89 -9.90
CA GLU A 153 -16.99 35.77 -10.80
C GLU A 153 -17.97 36.94 -10.65
N ALA A 154 -18.35 37.28 -9.41
CA ALA A 154 -19.27 38.38 -9.14
C ALA A 154 -18.73 39.72 -9.65
N GLU A 155 -17.45 40.02 -9.38
CA GLU A 155 -16.78 41.23 -9.83
C GLU A 155 -16.67 41.32 -11.36
N SER A 156 -16.49 40.18 -12.04
CA SER A 156 -16.54 40.14 -13.51
C SER A 156 -17.92 40.53 -14.04
N LYS A 157 -19.01 40.05 -13.43
CA LYS A 157 -20.39 40.40 -13.80
C LYS A 157 -20.69 41.86 -13.50
N ILE A 158 -20.34 42.32 -12.29
CA ILE A 158 -20.52 43.72 -11.85
C ILE A 158 -19.81 44.66 -12.80
N THR A 159 -18.53 44.39 -13.13
CA THR A 159 -17.72 45.24 -14.02
C THR A 159 -18.38 45.43 -15.40
N LEU A 160 -18.96 44.38 -15.97
CA LEU A 160 -19.65 44.45 -17.25
C LEU A 160 -20.97 45.23 -17.16
N LEU A 161 -21.77 44.95 -16.13
CA LEU A 161 -23.08 45.57 -15.93
C LEU A 161 -22.95 47.06 -15.56
N ASP A 162 -22.02 47.41 -14.67
CA ASP A 162 -21.69 48.80 -14.31
C ASP A 162 -21.26 49.59 -15.55
N ARG A 163 -20.42 49.00 -16.40
CA ARG A 163 -20.02 49.63 -17.66
C ARG A 163 -21.22 49.92 -18.56
N LYS A 164 -22.17 48.98 -18.70
CA LYS A 164 -23.41 49.21 -19.46
C LYS A 164 -24.25 50.32 -18.86
N VAL A 165 -24.35 50.40 -17.53
CA VAL A 165 -25.08 51.46 -16.84
C VAL A 165 -24.43 52.82 -17.09
N ARG A 166 -23.12 52.95 -16.90
CA ARG A 166 -22.35 54.18 -17.12
C ARG A 166 -22.46 54.70 -18.56
N LEU A 167 -22.49 53.79 -19.54
CA LEU A 167 -22.66 54.13 -20.96
C LEU A 167 -24.12 54.41 -21.35
N GLY A 168 -25.07 54.31 -20.43
CA GLY A 168 -26.51 54.49 -20.72
C GLY A 168 -27.13 53.36 -21.56
N MET A 169 -26.46 52.20 -21.65
CA MET A 169 -26.85 51.05 -22.48
C MET A 169 -27.60 49.96 -21.72
N ALA A 170 -27.65 50.03 -20.38
CA ALA A 170 -28.26 48.99 -19.55
C ALA A 170 -29.80 49.06 -19.56
N THR A 171 -30.42 47.89 -19.73
CA THR A 171 -31.84 47.65 -19.52
C THR A 171 -32.21 47.68 -18.02
N ASN A 172 -33.51 47.76 -17.70
CA ASN A 172 -33.98 47.71 -16.31
C ASN A 172 -33.69 46.36 -15.63
N SER A 173 -33.74 45.25 -16.36
CA SER A 173 -33.35 43.93 -15.85
C SER A 173 -31.86 43.88 -15.54
N GLU A 174 -30.99 44.42 -16.41
CA GLU A 174 -29.54 44.48 -16.16
C GLU A 174 -29.18 45.38 -14.97
N LYS A 175 -29.91 46.48 -14.74
CA LYS A 175 -29.75 47.30 -13.52
C LYS A 175 -30.16 46.54 -12.26
N THR A 176 -31.21 45.72 -12.34
CA THR A 176 -31.66 44.87 -11.23
C THR A 176 -30.64 43.77 -10.95
N ALA A 177 -30.11 43.14 -12.01
CA ALA A 177 -29.05 42.16 -11.92
C ALA A 177 -27.78 42.77 -11.30
N LEU A 178 -27.36 43.97 -11.73
CA LEU A 178 -26.20 44.67 -11.15
C LEU A 178 -26.32 44.77 -9.64
N ARG A 179 -27.46 45.28 -9.14
CA ARG A 179 -27.72 45.39 -7.71
C ARG A 179 -27.68 44.05 -6.99
N ALA A 180 -28.23 43.00 -7.60
CA ALA A 180 -28.23 41.66 -7.02
C ALA A 180 -26.80 41.08 -6.93
N TRP A 181 -25.97 41.29 -7.96
CA TRP A 181 -24.58 40.89 -8.00
C TRP A 181 -23.71 41.66 -7.00
N GLU A 182 -23.89 42.97 -6.85
CA GLU A 182 -23.23 43.77 -5.80
C GLU A 182 -23.60 43.30 -4.39
N MET A 183 -24.89 43.06 -4.13
CA MET A 183 -25.32 42.51 -2.84
C MET A 183 -24.73 41.12 -2.58
N TYR A 184 -24.60 40.31 -3.63
CA TYR A 184 -23.99 39.00 -3.56
C TYR A 184 -22.48 39.08 -3.26
N SER A 185 -21.72 39.96 -3.92
CA SER A 185 -20.28 40.11 -3.66
C SER A 185 -19.99 40.61 -2.25
N VAL A 186 -20.80 41.53 -1.72
CA VAL A 186 -20.72 41.97 -0.32
C VAL A 186 -20.99 40.81 0.63
N LYS A 187 -22.09 40.06 0.42
CA LYS A 187 -22.41 38.88 1.24
C LYS A 187 -21.28 37.84 1.22
N LEU A 188 -20.69 37.59 0.05
CA LEU A 188 -19.54 36.69 -0.07
C LEU A 188 -18.35 37.18 0.76
N ASN A 189 -18.04 38.47 0.72
CA ASN A 189 -16.95 39.06 1.51
C ASN A 189 -17.16 38.92 3.02
N ASP A 190 -18.40 38.92 3.49
CA ASP A 190 -18.75 38.78 4.90
C ASP A 190 -18.77 37.32 5.39
N ILE A 191 -18.68 36.33 4.51
CA ILE A 191 -18.67 34.91 4.90
C ILE A 191 -17.45 34.59 5.77
N ASP A 192 -17.71 33.99 6.92
CA ASP A 192 -16.71 33.33 7.75
C ASP A 192 -16.43 31.91 7.23
N THR A 193 -15.27 31.72 6.62
CA THR A 193 -14.82 30.41 6.12
C THR A 193 -14.33 29.49 7.23
N ALA A 194 -14.15 29.99 8.46
CA ALA A 194 -13.77 29.16 9.60
C ALA A 194 -14.87 28.16 9.99
N THR A 195 -16.12 28.33 9.52
CA THR A 195 -17.22 27.38 9.75
C THR A 195 -17.15 26.13 8.86
N ALA A 196 -16.17 26.03 7.95
CA ALA A 196 -16.01 24.88 7.05
C ALA A 196 -16.00 23.52 7.80
N PRO A 197 -16.66 22.47 7.29
CA PRO A 197 -17.24 22.37 5.95
C PRO A 197 -18.63 23.03 5.81
N ASP A 198 -19.26 23.44 6.91
CA ASP A 198 -20.64 23.94 6.96
C ASP A 198 -20.73 25.46 6.69
N VAL A 199 -20.11 25.92 5.60
CA VAL A 199 -20.18 27.32 5.16
C VAL A 199 -21.53 27.58 4.47
N ASP A 200 -22.30 28.55 4.95
CA ASP A 200 -23.57 28.98 4.34
C ASP A 200 -23.31 29.94 3.18
N TRP A 201 -23.18 29.40 1.97
CA TRP A 201 -22.93 30.19 0.76
C TRP A 201 -24.21 30.90 0.30
N PRO A 202 -24.17 32.22 0.02
CA PRO A 202 -25.33 32.94 -0.50
C PRO A 202 -25.75 32.37 -1.85
N LYS A 203 -27.06 32.40 -2.13
CA LYS A 203 -27.58 31.99 -3.43
C LYS A 203 -27.09 32.94 -4.51
N LYS A 204 -26.50 32.38 -5.55
CA LYS A 204 -26.02 33.09 -6.73
C LYS A 204 -27.18 33.82 -7.45
N PRO A 205 -27.01 35.09 -7.87
CA PRO A 205 -27.98 35.80 -8.68
C PRO A 205 -28.10 35.23 -10.11
N GLU A 206 -29.22 35.52 -10.77
CA GLU A 206 -29.45 35.22 -12.19
C GLU A 206 -28.89 36.32 -13.12
#